data_AF-A0A2V5UNJ8-F1
#
_entry.id   AF-A0A2V5UNJ8-F1
#
_cell.length_a   1.000
_cell.length_b   1.000
_cell.length_c   1.000
_cell.angle_alpha   90.00
_cell.angle_beta   90.00
_cell.angle_gamma   90.00
#
_symmetry.space_group_name_H-M   'P 1'
#
loop_
_entity.id
_entity.type
_entity.pdbx_description
1 polymer ?
#
loop_
_entity_poly.entity_id
_entity_poly.type
_entity_poly.pdbx_seq_one_letter_code
_entity_poly.pdbx_strand_id
1 'polypeptide(L)'
;MTNVSSVENNITERVYKLVQAYVFRKTESKSGIKWDDFKNRKVKDPNTNRERIDVPQRYREAREKVCMDAFLRFRACHAKEDFVSYFTGTICSVPHYLPEAEYQTVADTILSDVRWEEVKALAMLALSSFSRV
;
A
#
# COMPACT_ATOMS: atom_id res chain seq x y z
N MET A 1 -35.13 14.27 -2.13
CA MET A 1 -34.33 14.47 -0.90
C MET A 1 -33.17 13.48 -0.96
N THR A 2 -31.99 14.04 -1.21
CA THR A 2 -30.61 13.53 -1.08
C THR A 2 -30.29 12.06 -1.36
N ASN A 3 -29.58 11.87 -2.48
CA ASN A 3 -28.68 10.77 -2.84
C ASN A 3 -27.83 10.32 -1.63
N VAL A 4 -28.14 9.17 -1.04
CA VAL A 4 -27.37 8.61 0.10
C VAL A 4 -26.29 7.61 -0.38
N SER A 5 -26.26 7.22 -1.66
CA SER A 5 -25.41 6.11 -2.14
C SER A 5 -24.06 6.47 -2.74
N SER A 6 -23.68 7.76 -2.84
CA SER A 6 -22.41 8.20 -3.46
C SER A 6 -21.31 8.56 -2.46
N VAL A 7 -21.49 8.26 -1.17
CA VAL A 7 -20.51 8.52 -0.10
C VAL A 7 -20.40 7.30 0.82
N GLU A 8 -20.37 6.10 0.27
CA GLU A 8 -19.72 5.01 1.00
C GLU A 8 -18.21 5.31 0.96
N ASN A 9 -17.70 5.89 2.05
CA ASN A 9 -16.28 6.06 2.32
C ASN A 9 -15.61 4.68 2.31
N ASN A 10 -15.19 4.22 1.13
CA ASN A 10 -14.75 2.86 0.95
C ASN A 10 -13.38 2.64 1.60
N ILE A 11 -13.40 2.08 2.81
CA ILE A 11 -12.21 1.74 3.59
C ILE A 11 -11.20 0.90 2.79
N THR A 12 -11.68 0.02 1.90
CA THR A 12 -10.83 -0.79 1.01
C THR A 12 -9.96 0.09 0.13
N GLU A 13 -10.56 1.09 -0.53
CA GLU A 13 -9.82 1.99 -1.40
C GLU A 13 -8.83 2.85 -0.61
N ARG A 14 -9.22 3.30 0.60
CA ARG A 14 -8.36 4.12 1.45
C ARG A 14 -7.15 3.36 1.95
N VAL A 15 -7.34 2.14 2.47
CA VAL A 15 -6.24 1.26 2.88
C VAL A 15 -5.33 0.95 1.70
N TYR A 16 -5.89 0.65 0.54
CA TYR A 16 -5.12 0.40 -0.68
C TYR A 16 -4.20 1.58 -1.04
N LYS A 17 -4.74 2.80 -1.04
CA LYS A 17 -3.98 4.03 -1.33
C LYS A 17 -2.90 4.33 -0.30
N LEU A 18 -3.18 4.15 0.99
CA LEU A 18 -2.19 4.32 2.06
C LEU A 18 -1.01 3.35 1.90
N VAL A 19 -1.31 2.08 1.68
CA VAL A 19 -0.29 1.05 1.43
C VAL A 19 0.47 1.33 0.14
N GLN A 20 -0.21 1.76 -0.92
CA GLN A 20 0.43 2.14 -2.19
C GLN A 20 1.47 3.25 -1.98
N ALA A 21 1.08 4.32 -1.28
CA ALA A 21 1.96 5.45 -0.99
C ALA A 21 3.21 4.97 -0.22
N TYR A 22 3.01 4.16 0.83
CA TYR A 22 4.10 3.55 1.59
C TYR A 22 5.03 2.74 0.69
N VAL A 23 4.49 1.79 -0.07
CA VAL A 23 5.28 0.89 -0.92
C VAL A 23 6.10 1.70 -1.92
N PHE A 24 5.48 2.65 -2.63
CA PHE A 24 6.16 3.41 -3.68
C PHE A 24 7.28 4.27 -3.09
N ARG A 25 6.98 5.08 -2.07
CA ARG A 25 7.96 5.96 -1.43
C ARG A 25 9.11 5.18 -0.80
N LYS A 26 8.81 4.07 -0.12
CA LYS A 26 9.84 3.25 0.53
C LYS A 26 10.67 2.48 -0.48
N THR A 27 10.08 2.05 -1.60
CA THR A 27 10.81 1.43 -2.71
C THR A 27 11.81 2.40 -3.33
N GLU A 28 11.39 3.63 -3.64
CA GLU A 28 12.28 4.66 -4.17
C GLU A 28 13.41 4.97 -3.18
N SER A 29 13.08 5.12 -1.90
CA SER A 29 14.07 5.35 -0.84
C SER A 29 15.07 4.20 -0.68
N LYS A 30 14.64 2.94 -0.69
CA LYS A 30 15.54 1.77 -0.53
C LYS A 30 16.36 1.48 -1.79
N SER A 31 15.80 1.70 -2.98
CA SER A 31 16.50 1.43 -4.24
C SER A 31 17.40 2.60 -4.68
N GLY A 32 17.07 3.82 -4.30
CA GLY A 32 17.69 5.04 -4.83
C GLY A 32 17.25 5.38 -6.26
N ILE A 33 16.20 4.74 -6.78
CA ILE A 33 15.71 4.88 -8.16
C ILE A 33 14.27 5.40 -8.11
N LYS A 34 13.96 6.47 -8.84
CA LYS A 34 12.59 6.99 -8.91
C LYS A 34 11.79 6.29 -10.00
N TRP A 35 10.49 6.11 -9.79
CA TRP A 35 9.61 5.52 -10.79
C TRP A 35 9.64 6.29 -12.12
N ASP A 36 9.71 7.62 -12.04
CA ASP A 36 9.72 8.51 -13.20
C ASP A 36 10.96 8.34 -14.10
N ASP A 37 12.07 7.83 -13.57
CA ASP A 37 13.31 7.64 -14.33
C ASP A 37 13.19 6.54 -15.39
N PHE A 38 12.27 5.59 -15.20
CA PHE A 38 12.16 4.39 -16.04
C PHE A 38 10.75 3.99 -16.48
N LYS A 39 9.67 4.59 -15.94
CA LYS A 39 8.27 4.20 -16.26
C LYS A 39 7.92 4.18 -17.76
N ASN A 40 8.62 4.97 -18.58
CA ASN A 40 8.41 5.05 -20.02
C ASN A 40 9.33 4.14 -20.84
N ARG A 41 10.30 3.46 -20.20
CA ARG A 41 11.19 2.51 -20.87
C ARG A 41 10.43 1.21 -21.09
N LYS A 42 10.17 0.88 -22.35
CA LYS A 42 9.48 -0.36 -22.72
C LYS A 42 10.46 -1.34 -23.33
N VAL A 43 10.32 -2.60 -22.94
CA VAL A 43 11.02 -3.74 -23.55
C VAL A 43 9.99 -4.74 -24.06
N LYS A 44 10.27 -5.30 -25.23
CA LYS A 44 9.50 -6.42 -25.77
C LYS A 44 10.01 -7.71 -25.19
N ASP A 45 9.10 -8.49 -24.64
CA ASP A 45 9.40 -9.86 -24.24
C ASP A 45 9.56 -10.73 -25.51
N PRO A 46 10.72 -11.37 -25.72
CA PRO A 46 10.99 -12.11 -26.96
C PRO A 46 10.12 -13.37 -27.12
N ASN A 47 9.55 -13.89 -26.03
CA ASN A 47 8.72 -15.10 -26.06
C ASN A 47 7.24 -14.78 -26.29
N THR A 48 6.76 -13.64 -25.78
CA THR A 48 5.33 -13.27 -25.82
C THR A 48 5.01 -12.11 -26.75
N ASN A 49 6.04 -11.41 -27.26
CA ASN A 49 5.96 -10.18 -28.05
C ASN A 49 5.17 -9.03 -27.36
N ARG A 50 4.93 -9.15 -26.05
CA ARG A 50 4.24 -8.14 -25.24
C ARG A 50 5.23 -7.09 -24.77
N GLU A 51 4.78 -5.84 -24.75
CA GLU A 51 5.56 -4.73 -24.17
C GLU A 51 5.35 -4.67 -22.66
N ARG A 52 6.45 -4.56 -21.92
CA ARG A 52 6.44 -4.29 -20.48
C ARG A 52 7.40 -3.17 -20.14
N ILE A 53 7.24 -2.58 -18.95
CA ILE A 53 8.20 -1.61 -18.44
C ILE A 53 9.50 -2.33 -18.12
N ASP A 54 10.63 -1.77 -18.53
CA ASP A 54 11.94 -2.25 -18.12
C ASP A 54 12.27 -1.77 -16.71
N VAL A 55 11.71 -2.49 -15.73
CA VAL A 55 11.92 -2.16 -14.31
C VAL A 55 13.33 -2.58 -13.90
N PRO A 56 14.17 -1.67 -13.37
CA PRO A 56 15.49 -2.04 -12.86
C PRO A 56 15.41 -3.14 -11.80
N GLN A 57 16.31 -4.12 -11.87
CA GLN A 57 16.32 -5.26 -10.94
C GLN A 57 16.36 -4.81 -9.47
N ARG A 58 17.22 -3.83 -9.15
CA ARG A 58 17.33 -3.25 -7.81
C ARG A 58 16.02 -2.62 -7.31
N TYR A 59 15.22 -2.04 -8.21
CA TYR A 59 13.90 -1.49 -7.86
C TYR A 59 12.91 -2.62 -7.56
N ARG A 60 12.90 -3.69 -8.38
CA ARG A 60 12.06 -4.88 -8.14
C ARG A 60 12.35 -5.52 -6.79
N GLU A 61 13.62 -5.78 -6.51
CA GLU A 61 14.07 -6.41 -5.25
C GLU A 61 13.74 -5.52 -4.03
N ALA A 62 13.95 -4.20 -4.14
CA ALA A 62 13.59 -3.28 -3.08
C ALA A 62 12.08 -3.28 -2.82
N ARG A 63 11.26 -3.32 -3.87
CA ARG A 63 9.79 -3.34 -3.78
C ARG A 63 9.30 -4.64 -3.15
N GLU A 64 9.79 -5.78 -3.62
CA GLU A 64 9.48 -7.09 -3.06
C GLU A 64 9.84 -7.14 -1.58
N LYS A 65 11.04 -6.66 -1.21
CA LYS A 65 11.49 -6.61 0.18
C LYS A 65 10.61 -5.70 1.04
N VAL A 66 10.26 -4.49 0.56
CA VAL A 66 9.36 -3.56 1.28
C VAL A 66 8.01 -4.21 1.55
N CYS A 67 7.42 -4.84 0.54
CA CYS A 67 6.13 -5.52 0.68
C CYS A 67 6.23 -6.72 1.62
N MET A 68 7.24 -7.57 1.47
CA MET A 68 7.43 -8.78 2.28
C MET A 68 7.68 -8.44 3.76
N ASP A 69 8.61 -7.52 4.04
CA ASP A 69 8.94 -7.10 5.41
C ASP A 69 7.65 -6.58 6.10
N ALA A 70 6.86 -5.73 5.43
CA ALA A 70 5.63 -5.18 5.99
C ALA A 70 4.51 -6.22 6.12
N PHE A 71 4.38 -7.15 5.17
CA PHE A 71 3.38 -8.21 5.21
C PHE A 71 3.63 -9.14 6.39
N LEU A 72 4.88 -9.57 6.57
CA LEU A 72 5.27 -10.43 7.69
C LEU A 72 5.06 -9.73 9.03
N ARG A 73 5.35 -8.43 9.11
CA ARG A 73 5.13 -7.64 10.32
C ARG A 73 3.64 -7.52 10.67
N PHE A 74 2.77 -7.25 9.69
CA PHE A 74 1.33 -7.24 9.91
C PHE A 74 0.81 -8.62 10.31
N ARG A 75 1.26 -9.69 9.64
CA ARG A 75 0.86 -11.06 9.97
C ARG A 75 1.14 -11.40 11.44
N ALA A 76 2.27 -10.93 11.96
CA ALA A 76 2.69 -11.13 13.35
C ALA A 76 1.94 -10.27 14.38
N CYS A 77 1.15 -9.26 13.95
CA CYS A 77 0.32 -8.47 14.87
C CYS A 77 -0.88 -9.30 15.34
N HIS A 78 -0.89 -9.71 16.62
CA HIS A 78 -2.02 -10.44 17.21
C HIS A 78 -2.90 -9.58 18.14
N ALA A 79 -2.48 -8.34 18.40
CA ALA A 79 -3.21 -7.38 19.22
C ALA A 79 -3.46 -6.09 18.44
N LYS A 80 -4.57 -5.41 18.74
CA LYS A 80 -4.98 -4.16 18.09
C LYS A 80 -3.91 -3.08 18.26
N GLU A 81 -3.37 -2.94 19.47
CA GLU A 81 -2.38 -1.91 19.81
C GLU A 81 -1.11 -2.07 18.98
N ASP A 82 -0.67 -3.32 18.78
CA ASP A 82 0.48 -3.65 17.95
C ASP A 82 0.24 -3.34 16.47
N PHE A 83 -0.94 -3.71 15.97
CA PHE A 83 -1.37 -3.36 14.60
C PHE A 83 -1.43 -1.84 14.40
N VAL A 84 -2.12 -1.11 15.28
CA VAL A 84 -2.29 0.35 15.19
C VAL A 84 -0.93 1.05 15.27
N SER A 85 -0.07 0.64 16.20
CA SER A 85 1.28 1.20 16.32
C SER A 85 2.10 0.99 15.05
N TYR A 86 2.05 -0.20 14.45
CA TYR A 86 2.79 -0.46 13.22
C TYR A 86 2.17 0.24 12.01
N PHE A 87 0.84 0.23 11.86
CA PHE A 87 0.14 0.86 10.76
C PHE A 87 0.42 2.37 10.73
N THR A 88 0.21 3.05 11.86
CA THR A 88 0.41 4.50 11.97
C THR A 88 1.90 4.89 11.97
N GLY A 89 2.74 4.15 12.69
CA GLY A 89 4.16 4.44 12.81
C GLY A 89 5.00 4.06 11.58
N THR A 90 4.53 3.13 10.75
CA THR A 90 5.28 2.64 9.58
C THR A 90 4.56 2.90 8.27
N ILE A 91 3.33 2.41 8.08
CA ILE A 91 2.63 2.61 6.80
C ILE A 91 2.33 4.09 6.57
N CYS A 92 1.85 4.80 7.58
CA CYS A 92 1.57 6.23 7.49
C CYS A 92 2.81 7.12 7.66
N SER A 93 4.03 6.56 7.75
CA SER A 93 5.28 7.33 7.93
C SER A 93 5.72 8.13 6.69
N VAL A 94 5.02 7.97 5.56
CA VAL A 94 5.32 8.67 4.31
C VAL A 94 4.24 9.71 4.01
N PRO A 95 4.57 10.84 3.35
CA PRO A 95 3.59 11.82 2.94
C PRO A 95 2.53 11.23 2.01
N HIS A 96 1.26 11.44 2.34
CA HIS A 96 0.10 11.07 1.55
C HIS A 96 -1.03 12.08 1.80
N TYR A 97 -1.91 12.24 0.82
CA TYR A 97 -3.10 13.07 0.97
C TYR A 97 -4.25 12.20 1.49
N LEU A 98 -4.88 12.62 2.58
CA LEU A 98 -6.04 11.98 3.19
C LEU A 98 -7.01 13.08 3.65
N PRO A 99 -8.06 13.38 2.88
CA PRO A 99 -9.12 14.30 3.27
C PRO A 99 -9.70 13.97 4.64
N GLU A 100 -10.20 14.99 5.34
CA GLU A 100 -10.70 14.86 6.71
C GLU A 100 -11.76 13.74 6.88
N ALA A 101 -12.76 13.67 5.99
CA ALA A 101 -13.80 12.64 6.05
C ALA A 101 -13.25 11.20 5.85
N GLU A 102 -12.22 11.07 5.00
CA GLU A 102 -11.55 9.80 4.74
C GLU A 102 -10.66 9.42 5.92
N TYR A 103 -9.98 10.42 6.51
CA TYR A 103 -9.20 10.26 7.74
C TYR A 103 -10.09 9.76 8.88
N GLN A 104 -11.23 10.40 9.13
CA GLN A 104 -12.19 9.97 10.16
C GLN A 104 -12.61 8.53 9.94
N THR A 105 -12.95 8.15 8.69
CA THR A 105 -13.33 6.77 8.36
C THR A 105 -12.21 5.76 8.69
N VAL A 106 -10.97 6.07 8.31
CA VAL A 106 -9.82 5.20 8.61
C VAL A 106 -9.59 5.13 10.12
N ALA A 107 -9.59 6.28 10.81
CA ALA A 107 -9.36 6.37 12.26
C ALA A 107 -10.41 5.55 13.05
N ASP A 108 -11.69 5.75 12.76
CA ASP A 108 -12.78 5.04 13.42
C ASP A 108 -12.68 3.52 13.19
N THR A 109 -12.27 3.11 11.99
CA THR A 109 -12.15 1.68 11.65
C THR A 109 -10.95 1.02 12.33
N ILE A 110 -9.77 1.67 12.35
CA ILE A 110 -8.57 1.08 12.95
C ILE A 110 -8.59 1.09 14.48
N LEU A 111 -9.27 2.07 15.10
CA LEU A 111 -9.36 2.18 16.56
C LEU A 111 -10.50 1.32 17.14
N SER A 112 -11.46 0.92 16.30
CA SER A 112 -12.53 -0.01 16.65
C SER A 112 -11.99 -1.37 17.09
N ASP A 113 -12.52 -1.91 18.19
CA ASP A 113 -12.21 -3.25 18.69
C ASP A 113 -12.66 -4.37 17.75
N VAL A 114 -13.61 -4.09 16.85
CA VAL A 114 -14.25 -5.10 16.01
C VAL A 114 -13.72 -5.08 14.57
N ARG A 115 -13.21 -3.94 14.09
CA ARG A 115 -12.93 -3.73 12.66
C ARG A 115 -11.45 -3.58 12.31
N TRP A 116 -10.55 -3.49 13.28
CA TRP A 116 -9.13 -3.34 13.00
C TRP A 116 -8.54 -4.52 12.19
N GLU A 117 -9.06 -5.74 12.38
CA GLU A 117 -8.64 -6.93 11.63
C GLU A 117 -9.01 -6.87 10.15
N GLU A 118 -10.14 -6.21 9.82
CA GLU A 118 -10.56 -5.93 8.43
C GLU A 118 -9.48 -5.09 7.73
N VAL A 119 -9.05 -4.01 8.38
CA VAL A 119 -7.99 -3.12 7.86
C VAL A 119 -6.67 -3.87 7.72
N LYS A 120 -6.32 -4.71 8.70
CA LYS A 120 -5.12 -5.57 8.63
C LYS A 120 -5.17 -6.50 7.41
N ALA A 121 -6.29 -7.18 7.18
CA ALA A 121 -6.45 -8.08 6.04
C ALA A 121 -6.35 -7.32 4.71
N LEU A 122 -7.02 -6.16 4.60
CA LEU A 122 -6.96 -5.29 3.43
C LEU A 122 -5.54 -4.80 3.16
N ALA A 123 -4.79 -4.42 4.19
CA ALA A 123 -3.40 -3.98 4.06
C ALA A 123 -2.50 -5.12 3.56
N MET A 124 -2.68 -6.33 4.09
CA MET A 124 -1.94 -7.51 3.64
C MET A 124 -2.25 -7.87 2.18
N LEU A 125 -3.52 -7.77 1.75
CA LEU A 125 -3.91 -7.95 0.35
C LEU A 125 -3.26 -6.91 -0.57
N ALA A 126 -3.29 -5.63 -0.15
CA ALA A 126 -2.65 -4.55 -0.89
C ALA A 126 -1.14 -4.78 -1.04
N LEU A 127 -0.43 -5.13 0.05
CA LEU A 127 1.00 -5.45 0.02
C LEU A 127 1.33 -6.60 -0.94
N SER A 128 0.53 -7.68 -0.91
CA SER A 128 0.64 -8.80 -1.84
C SER A 128 0.50 -8.34 -3.29
N SER A 129 -0.52 -7.51 -3.58
CA SER A 129 -0.78 -6.98 -4.92
C SER A 129 0.34 -6.09 -5.46
N PHE A 130 1.07 -5.40 -4.59
CA PHE A 130 2.18 -4.51 -4.99
C PHE A 130 3.55 -5.19 -5.01
N SER A 131 3.68 -6.42 -4.50
CA SER A 131 4.97 -7.10 -4.32
C SER A 131 5.74 -7.31 -5.63
N ARG A 132 5.04 -7.46 -6.76
CA ARG A 132 5.62 -7.59 -8.09
C ARG A 132 5.30 -6.37 -8.96
N VAL A 133 6.26 -5.98 -9.80
CA VAL A 133 6.19 -4.85 -10.73
C VAL A 133 6.88 -5.19 -12.05
#